data_AF-A0A800EVD6-F1
#
_entry.id   AF-A0A800EVD6-F1
#
_cell.length_a   1.000
_cell.length_b   1.000
_cell.length_c   1.000
_cell.angle_alpha   90.00
_cell.angle_beta   90.00
_cell.angle_gamma   90.00
#
_symmetry.space_group_name_H-M   'P 1'
#
loop_
_entity.id
_entity.type
_entity.pdbx_description
1 polymer ?
#
loop_
_entity_poly.entity_id
_entity_poly.type
_entity_poly.pdbx_seq_one_letter_code
_entity_poly.pdbx_strand_id
1 'polypeptide(L)'
;MPFPDPVQQGVEEVSNFRWSWGQHAPMILPNGNIFVFDNGVERTFSNEPPLFSRGVEYVVDEERMTVQQVWQYGEKRGAEFYSGRLGDVDLMPTTGNRLIMPGIVTTPAQQAFVIEVTHPDSEIVFEARIRFQERPSTDGFARVEFDLVYRSERIPALSW
;
A
#
# COMPACT_ATOMS: atom_id res chain seq x y z
N MET A 1 -7.08 -20.31 -17.55
CA MET A 1 -7.81 -19.43 -18.49
C MET A 1 -7.50 -18.00 -18.09
N PRO A 2 -7.23 -17.09 -19.04
CA PRO A 2 -7.05 -15.68 -18.72
C PRO A 2 -8.31 -15.13 -18.03
N PHE A 3 -8.16 -14.07 -17.24
CA PHE A 3 -9.32 -13.37 -16.69
C PHE A 3 -10.21 -12.83 -17.83
N PRO A 4 -11.52 -12.64 -17.62
CA PRO A 4 -12.36 -11.95 -18.59
C PRO A 4 -11.81 -10.55 -18.94
N ASP A 5 -12.06 -10.07 -20.15
CA ASP A 5 -11.53 -8.78 -20.62
C ASP A 5 -11.82 -7.60 -19.67
N PRO A 6 -13.02 -7.44 -19.07
CA PRO A 6 -13.27 -6.36 -18.11
C PRO A 6 -12.33 -6.39 -16.90
N VAL A 7 -11.96 -7.59 -16.43
CA VAL A 7 -11.02 -7.76 -15.32
C VAL A 7 -9.60 -7.46 -15.78
N GLN A 8 -9.20 -7.89 -16.98
CA GLN A 8 -7.89 -7.57 -17.54
C GLN A 8 -7.69 -6.06 -17.76
N GLN A 9 -8.74 -5.36 -18.19
CA GLN A 9 -8.74 -3.90 -18.37
C GLN A 9 -8.89 -3.14 -17.05
N GLY A 10 -9.14 -3.84 -15.92
CA GLY A 10 -9.34 -3.23 -14.60
C GLY A 10 -10.68 -2.55 -14.41
N VAL A 11 -11.65 -2.77 -15.30
CA VAL A 11 -13.03 -2.25 -15.17
C VAL A 11 -13.81 -3.04 -14.12
N GLU A 12 -13.52 -4.32 -13.97
CA GLU A 12 -14.15 -5.20 -12.98
C GLU A 12 -13.11 -5.85 -12.06
N GLU A 13 -13.54 -6.22 -10.86
CA GLU A 13 -12.74 -6.96 -9.89
C GLU A 13 -13.32 -8.36 -9.67
N VAL A 14 -12.43 -9.30 -9.31
CA VAL A 14 -12.81 -10.64 -8.87
C VAL A 14 -12.33 -10.88 -7.45
N SER A 15 -12.94 -11.82 -6.74
CA SER A 15 -12.70 -12.02 -5.30
C SER A 15 -11.25 -12.35 -4.95
N ASN A 16 -10.51 -12.99 -5.85
CA ASN A 16 -9.13 -13.45 -5.64
C ASN A 16 -8.08 -12.60 -6.36
N PHE A 17 -8.46 -11.54 -7.06
CA PHE A 17 -7.53 -10.71 -7.81
C PHE A 17 -8.08 -9.31 -8.04
N ARG A 18 -7.27 -8.29 -7.74
CA ARG A 18 -7.54 -6.90 -8.04
C ARG A 18 -6.25 -6.21 -8.45
N TRP A 19 -6.29 -5.37 -9.48
CA TRP A 19 -5.14 -4.54 -9.85
C TRP A 19 -4.76 -3.52 -8.77
N SER A 20 -3.52 -3.07 -8.80
CA SER A 20 -3.07 -1.92 -8.01
C SER A 20 -3.41 -0.60 -8.72
N TRP A 21 -3.74 0.42 -7.94
CA TRP A 21 -4.12 1.74 -8.45
C TRP A 21 -3.38 2.86 -7.73
N GLY A 22 -2.76 3.76 -8.50
CA GLY A 22 -1.96 4.85 -7.96
C GLY A 22 -0.74 4.39 -7.17
N GLN A 23 -0.17 3.23 -7.54
CA GLN A 23 0.77 2.44 -6.77
C GLN A 23 2.12 3.13 -6.47
N HIS A 24 2.75 2.71 -5.37
CA HIS A 24 4.04 3.20 -4.89
C HIS A 24 4.93 2.03 -4.41
N ALA A 25 6.26 2.22 -4.41
CA ALA A 25 7.28 1.20 -4.06
C ALA A 25 6.99 -0.21 -4.57
N PRO A 26 6.92 -0.43 -5.89
CA PRO A 26 7.07 -1.79 -6.36
C PRO A 26 8.47 -2.29 -6.00
N MET A 27 8.55 -3.46 -5.37
CA MET A 27 9.80 -4.17 -5.14
C MET A 27 9.69 -5.62 -5.58
N ILE A 28 10.81 -6.19 -6.04
CA ILE A 28 10.92 -7.62 -6.34
C ILE A 28 11.43 -8.31 -5.08
N LEU A 29 10.65 -9.25 -4.56
CA LEU A 29 11.01 -10.07 -3.41
C LEU A 29 12.03 -11.15 -3.81
N PRO A 30 12.79 -11.72 -2.86
CA PRO A 30 13.77 -12.78 -3.15
C PRO A 30 13.22 -14.02 -3.85
N ASN A 31 11.92 -14.28 -3.73
CA ASN A 31 11.22 -15.37 -4.41
C ASN A 31 10.75 -15.01 -5.84
N GLY A 32 11.03 -13.79 -6.32
CA GLY A 32 10.60 -13.27 -7.62
C GLY A 32 9.23 -12.60 -7.62
N ASN A 33 8.49 -12.62 -6.50
CA ASN A 33 7.18 -11.97 -6.42
C ASN A 33 7.33 -10.45 -6.41
N ILE A 34 6.30 -9.75 -6.90
CA ILE A 34 6.22 -8.29 -6.82
C ILE A 34 5.43 -7.92 -5.58
N PHE A 35 6.02 -7.15 -4.68
CA PHE A 35 5.33 -6.53 -3.55
C PHE A 35 5.19 -5.03 -3.81
N VAL A 36 3.99 -4.48 -3.62
CA VAL A 36 3.69 -3.08 -3.97
C VAL A 36 2.71 -2.45 -3.00
N PHE A 37 2.86 -1.15 -2.74
CA PHE A 37 1.86 -0.35 -2.05
C PHE A 37 0.79 0.08 -3.06
N ASP A 38 -0.43 -0.42 -2.92
CA ASP A 38 -1.60 -0.05 -3.71
C ASP A 38 -2.41 1.01 -2.96
N ASN A 39 -2.33 2.24 -3.44
CA ASN A 39 -3.04 3.38 -2.86
C ASN A 39 -4.55 3.25 -3.01
N GLY A 40 -5.04 2.70 -4.13
CA GLY A 40 -6.46 2.53 -4.42
C GLY A 40 -7.15 3.73 -5.08
N VAL A 41 -6.39 4.71 -5.56
CA VAL A 41 -6.93 5.91 -6.22
C VAL A 41 -7.62 5.55 -7.52
N GLU A 42 -8.84 6.06 -7.76
CA GLU A 42 -9.58 5.82 -9.01
C GLU A 42 -9.73 4.33 -9.35
N ARG A 43 -9.71 3.47 -8.31
CA ARG A 43 -9.89 2.02 -8.46
C ARG A 43 -11.11 1.74 -9.32
N THR A 44 -10.92 0.84 -10.28
CA THR A 44 -11.91 0.45 -11.32
C THR A 44 -12.44 1.59 -12.17
N PHE A 45 -11.65 2.65 -12.36
CA PHE A 45 -12.09 3.89 -13.03
C PHE A 45 -13.36 4.50 -12.40
N SER A 46 -13.61 4.21 -11.12
CA SER A 46 -14.77 4.73 -10.40
C SER A 46 -14.55 6.18 -9.98
N ASN A 47 -15.60 7.00 -10.09
CA ASN A 47 -15.62 8.36 -9.52
C ASN A 47 -15.70 8.33 -7.98
N GLU A 48 -16.20 7.24 -7.41
CA GLU A 48 -16.31 7.02 -5.96
C GLU A 48 -15.72 5.66 -5.61
N PRO A 49 -14.39 5.49 -5.69
CA PRO A 49 -13.75 4.22 -5.40
C PRO A 49 -13.83 3.91 -3.90
N PRO A 50 -13.89 2.63 -3.51
CA PRO A 50 -13.81 2.25 -2.10
C PRO A 50 -12.48 2.73 -1.51
N LEU A 51 -12.55 3.39 -0.35
CA LEU A 51 -11.39 3.98 0.31
C LEU A 51 -10.64 2.94 1.13
N PHE A 52 -9.64 2.30 0.53
CA PHE A 52 -8.63 1.52 1.23
C PHE A 52 -7.33 1.50 0.45
N SER A 53 -6.22 1.45 1.18
CA SER A 53 -4.91 1.14 0.62
C SER A 53 -4.44 -0.20 1.15
N ARG A 54 -3.50 -0.84 0.45
CA ARG A 54 -2.98 -2.14 0.84
C ARG A 54 -1.53 -2.34 0.41
N GLY A 55 -0.76 -3.07 1.20
CA GLY A 55 0.39 -3.79 0.67
C GLY A 55 -0.16 -5.04 -0.05
N VAL A 56 0.26 -5.29 -1.29
CA VAL A 56 -0.23 -6.41 -2.09
C VAL A 56 0.92 -7.11 -2.81
N GLU A 57 0.89 -8.45 -2.80
CA GLU A 57 1.93 -9.30 -3.40
C GLU A 57 1.36 -10.07 -4.60
N TYR A 58 2.08 -10.03 -5.71
CA TYR A 58 1.75 -10.71 -6.95
C TYR A 58 2.85 -11.69 -7.36
N VAL A 59 2.44 -12.87 -7.84
CA VAL A 59 3.28 -13.76 -8.65
C VAL A 59 3.05 -13.41 -10.11
N VAL A 60 4.12 -13.20 -10.87
CA VAL A 60 4.08 -12.99 -12.33
C VAL A 60 4.80 -14.16 -13.00
N ASP A 61 4.10 -14.83 -13.91
CA ASP A 61 4.68 -15.85 -14.79
C ASP A 61 4.83 -15.23 -16.18
N GLU A 62 6.07 -14.84 -16.51
CA GLU A 62 6.39 -14.17 -17.78
C GLU A 62 6.28 -15.11 -18.98
N GLU A 63 6.50 -16.41 -18.82
CA GLU A 63 6.39 -17.39 -19.91
C GLU A 63 4.93 -17.65 -20.26
N ARG A 64 4.07 -17.80 -19.24
CA ARG A 64 2.63 -18.06 -19.40
C ARG A 64 1.81 -16.77 -19.55
N MET A 65 2.42 -15.61 -19.36
CA MET A 65 1.77 -14.30 -19.37
C MET A 65 0.60 -14.23 -18.37
N THR A 66 0.84 -14.67 -17.13
CA THR A 66 -0.18 -14.66 -16.07
C THR A 66 0.27 -13.92 -14.83
N VAL A 67 -0.71 -13.40 -14.08
CA VAL A 67 -0.50 -12.75 -12.79
C VAL A 67 -1.46 -13.32 -11.76
N GLN A 68 -0.98 -13.52 -10.53
CA GLN A 68 -1.79 -14.00 -9.41
C GLN A 68 -1.54 -13.13 -8.19
N GLN A 69 -2.60 -12.63 -7.56
CA GLN A 69 -2.51 -11.98 -6.26
C GLN A 69 -2.43 -13.08 -5.19
N VAL A 70 -1.33 -13.12 -4.43
CA VAL A 70 -1.08 -14.20 -3.44
C VAL A 70 -1.20 -13.74 -1.99
N TRP A 71 -1.09 -12.43 -1.76
CA TRP A 71 -1.20 -11.88 -0.41
C TRP A 71 -1.63 -10.42 -0.46
N GLN A 72 -2.32 -9.95 0.59
CA GLN A 72 -2.54 -8.53 0.82
C GLN A 72 -2.79 -8.21 2.29
N TYR A 73 -2.53 -6.96 2.66
CA TYR A 73 -2.94 -6.39 3.94
C TYR A 73 -3.35 -4.94 3.78
N GLY A 74 -4.47 -4.54 4.38
CA GLY A 74 -4.92 -3.15 4.47
C GLY A 74 -6.38 -2.93 4.09
N GLU A 75 -6.96 -3.75 3.20
CA GLU A 75 -8.35 -3.58 2.74
C GLU A 75 -9.36 -3.50 3.88
N LYS A 76 -9.27 -4.42 4.85
CA LYS A 76 -10.18 -4.46 6.02
C LYS A 76 -10.05 -3.27 6.96
N ARG A 77 -8.98 -2.47 6.84
CA ARG A 77 -8.81 -1.25 7.64
C ARG A 77 -9.51 -0.03 7.03
N GLY A 78 -9.92 -0.12 5.76
CA GLY A 78 -10.72 0.90 5.10
C GLY A 78 -10.10 2.30 5.14
N ALA A 79 -10.97 3.31 5.29
CA ALA A 79 -10.59 4.71 5.22
C ALA A 79 -9.57 5.14 6.30
N GLU A 80 -9.52 4.45 7.44
CA GLU A 80 -8.55 4.73 8.51
C GLU A 80 -7.11 4.31 8.18
N PHE A 81 -6.92 3.63 7.06
CA PHE A 81 -5.62 3.21 6.52
C PHE A 81 -5.43 3.63 5.06
N TYR A 82 -6.41 4.34 4.49
CA TYR A 82 -6.36 4.82 3.12
C TYR A 82 -5.41 6.02 3.00
N SER A 83 -4.43 5.87 2.12
CA SER A 83 -3.52 6.92 1.69
C SER A 83 -3.62 7.05 0.18
N GLY A 84 -4.28 8.09 -0.30
CA GLY A 84 -4.45 8.30 -1.74
C GLY A 84 -3.17 8.73 -2.47
N ARG A 85 -2.08 9.03 -1.76
CA ARG A 85 -0.77 9.39 -2.34
C ARG A 85 0.33 8.93 -1.41
N LEU A 86 1.55 8.83 -1.94
CA LEU A 86 2.73 8.38 -1.18
C LEU A 86 2.53 6.98 -0.60
N GLY A 87 3.47 6.55 0.22
CA GLY A 87 3.35 5.29 0.93
C GLY A 87 4.31 4.24 0.43
N ASP A 88 4.57 3.24 1.27
CA ASP A 88 5.70 2.33 1.15
C ASP A 88 5.34 0.89 1.45
N VAL A 89 6.18 0.00 0.95
CA VAL A 89 6.21 -1.40 1.31
C VAL A 89 7.66 -1.90 1.38
N ASP A 90 7.98 -2.67 2.42
CA ASP A 90 9.29 -3.31 2.54
C ASP A 90 9.18 -4.76 3.02
N LEU A 91 10.14 -5.57 2.58
CA LEU A 91 10.41 -6.88 3.16
C LEU A 91 11.34 -6.72 4.35
N MET A 92 10.97 -7.27 5.50
CA MET A 92 11.88 -7.41 6.63
C MET A 92 12.77 -8.64 6.41
N PRO A 93 14.07 -8.48 6.11
CA PRO A 93 14.89 -9.58 5.60
C PRO A 93 15.15 -10.69 6.63
N THR A 94 15.18 -10.34 7.92
CA THR A 94 15.45 -11.31 9.00
C THR A 94 14.22 -12.14 9.36
N THR A 95 13.03 -11.53 9.35
CA THR A 95 11.80 -12.17 9.84
C THR A 95 10.90 -12.66 8.71
N GLY A 96 11.08 -12.14 7.50
CA GLY A 96 10.14 -12.34 6.40
C GLY A 96 8.84 -11.56 6.56
N ASN A 97 8.73 -10.67 7.55
CA ASN A 97 7.55 -9.83 7.76
C ASN A 97 7.39 -8.79 6.63
N ARG A 98 6.19 -8.25 6.49
CA ARG A 98 5.88 -7.16 5.56
C ARG A 98 5.73 -5.87 6.36
N LEU A 99 6.52 -4.86 6.00
CA LEU A 99 6.31 -3.50 6.45
C LEU A 99 5.48 -2.76 5.40
N ILE A 100 4.48 -2.01 5.85
CA ILE A 100 3.55 -1.26 5.02
C ILE A 100 3.43 0.14 5.62
N MET A 101 3.41 1.17 4.77
CA MET A 101 3.36 2.55 5.21
C MET A 101 2.37 3.38 4.39
N PRO A 102 1.12 3.57 4.83
CA PRO A 102 0.29 4.68 4.36
C PRO A 102 0.93 6.02 4.72
N GLY A 103 1.35 6.79 3.70
CA GLY A 103 2.12 8.02 3.89
C GLY A 103 1.31 9.24 4.34
N ILE A 104 0.03 9.33 3.94
CA ILE A 104 -0.89 10.38 4.36
C ILE A 104 -2.31 9.79 4.48
N VAL A 105 -2.72 9.54 5.72
CA VAL A 105 -4.09 9.16 6.06
C VAL A 105 -4.80 10.36 6.65
N THR A 106 -6.03 10.64 6.20
CA THR A 106 -6.81 11.81 6.64
C THR A 106 -7.97 11.44 7.57
N THR A 107 -8.29 10.14 7.70
CA THR A 107 -9.37 9.64 8.55
C THR A 107 -8.79 8.84 9.72
N PRO A 108 -9.19 9.11 10.98
CA PRO A 108 -10.05 10.20 11.43
C PRO A 108 -9.31 11.56 11.52
N ALA A 109 -8.00 11.58 11.32
CA ALA A 109 -7.16 12.78 11.37
C ALA A 109 -5.93 12.59 10.47
N GLN A 110 -5.23 13.69 10.18
CA GLN A 110 -3.99 13.67 9.41
C GLN A 110 -2.86 12.95 10.18
N GLN A 111 -2.38 11.85 9.61
CA GLN A 111 -1.32 11.03 10.19
C GLN A 111 -0.66 10.15 9.12
N ALA A 112 0.50 9.58 9.44
CA ALA A 112 1.06 8.44 8.74
C ALA A 112 1.12 7.22 9.66
N PHE A 113 1.23 6.04 9.05
CA PHE A 113 1.42 4.79 9.76
C PHE A 113 2.71 4.13 9.30
N VAL A 114 3.42 3.49 10.22
CA VAL A 114 4.41 2.46 9.89
C VAL A 114 3.93 1.18 10.56
N ILE A 115 3.56 0.18 9.77
CA ILE A 115 3.07 -1.10 10.30
C ILE A 115 3.90 -2.25 9.79
N GLU A 116 4.29 -3.15 10.70
CA GLU A 116 4.88 -4.44 10.36
C GLU A 116 3.91 -5.55 10.74
N VAL A 117 3.67 -6.45 9.78
CA VAL A 117 2.82 -7.63 9.96
C VAL A 117 3.59 -8.90 9.63
N THR A 118 3.24 -9.98 10.34
CA THR A 118 3.73 -11.32 9.99
C THR A 118 3.28 -11.72 8.59
N HIS A 119 4.05 -12.58 7.95
CA HIS A 119 3.69 -13.18 6.68
C HIS A 119 3.76 -14.71 6.81
N PRO A 120 2.70 -15.44 6.37
CA PRO A 120 1.52 -14.95 5.65
C PRO A 120 0.37 -14.45 6.55
N ASP A 121 0.41 -14.70 7.86
CA ASP A 121 -0.78 -14.63 8.74
C ASP A 121 -1.28 -13.22 9.03
N SER A 122 -0.51 -12.18 8.70
CA SER A 122 -0.90 -10.77 8.81
C SER A 122 -1.13 -10.26 10.23
N GLU A 123 -0.58 -10.96 11.23
CA GLU A 123 -0.60 -10.51 12.63
C GLU A 123 0.30 -9.29 12.81
N ILE A 124 -0.21 -8.25 13.45
CA ILE A 124 0.52 -7.01 13.68
C ILE A 124 1.60 -7.25 14.74
N VAL A 125 2.86 -7.02 14.39
CA VAL A 125 4.01 -7.12 15.32
C VAL A 125 4.55 -5.75 15.72
N PHE A 126 4.26 -4.73 14.92
CA PHE A 126 4.60 -3.33 15.23
C PHE A 126 3.62 -2.40 14.52
N GLU A 127 3.13 -1.38 15.22
CA GLU A 127 2.39 -0.26 14.61
C GLU A 127 2.85 1.05 15.28
N ALA A 128 3.36 1.98 14.48
CA ALA A 128 3.60 3.35 14.89
C ALA A 128 2.73 4.31 14.09
N ARG A 129 2.32 5.40 14.75
CA ARG A 129 1.54 6.48 14.14
C ARG A 129 2.29 7.79 14.29
N ILE A 130 2.49 8.47 13.18
CA ILE A 130 3.10 9.79 13.13
C ILE A 130 1.94 10.78 12.96
N ARG A 131 1.64 11.53 14.01
CA ARG A 131 0.59 12.56 13.97
C ARG A 131 1.17 13.85 13.43
N PHE A 132 0.49 14.41 12.45
CA PHE A 132 0.87 15.67 11.82
C PHE A 132 0.46 16.85 12.70
N GLN A 133 1.33 17.85 12.83
CA GLN A 133 1.12 19.07 13.61
C GLN A 133 0.57 20.20 12.74
N GLU A 134 1.06 20.32 11.51
CA GLU A 134 0.69 21.42 10.62
C GLU A 134 -0.71 21.21 10.01
N ARG A 135 -1.50 22.29 10.02
CA ARG A 135 -2.82 22.33 9.39
C ARG A 135 -2.69 23.06 8.05
N PRO A 136 -3.45 22.66 7.00
CA PRO A 136 -3.45 23.38 5.75
C PRO A 136 -3.72 24.87 5.99
N SER A 137 -2.87 25.74 5.46
CA SER A 137 -3.13 27.17 5.42
C SER A 137 -4.44 27.43 4.68
N THR A 138 -5.26 28.36 5.19
CA THR A 138 -6.52 28.77 4.55
C THR A 138 -6.29 29.62 3.29
N ASP A 139 -5.04 29.92 2.94
CA ASP A 139 -4.65 30.73 1.78
C ASP A 139 -4.30 29.80 0.61
N GLY A 140 -5.18 29.78 -0.39
CA GLY A 140 -5.24 28.76 -1.42
C GLY A 140 -3.91 28.42 -2.10
N PHE A 141 -3.74 27.11 -2.37
CA PHE A 141 -2.90 26.42 -3.36
C PHE A 141 -1.43 26.82 -3.57
N ALA A 142 -0.89 27.88 -2.96
CA ALA A 142 0.46 28.37 -3.27
C ALA A 142 1.52 27.96 -2.23
N ARG A 143 1.13 27.67 -0.98
CA ARG A 143 2.04 27.16 0.07
C ARG A 143 1.25 26.34 1.08
N VAL A 144 1.03 25.07 0.77
CA VAL A 144 0.50 24.13 1.77
C VAL A 144 1.72 23.60 2.52
N GLU A 145 2.03 24.20 3.66
CA GLU A 145 2.81 23.56 4.72
C GLU A 145 1.91 22.47 5.30
N PHE A 146 2.03 21.24 4.78
CA PHE A 146 1.39 20.07 5.36
C PHE A 146 2.45 19.01 5.60
N ASP A 147 2.45 18.47 6.81
CA ASP A 147 3.27 17.33 7.13
C ASP A 147 2.89 16.15 6.24
N LEU A 148 3.91 15.43 5.78
CA LEU A 148 3.76 14.20 5.03
C LEU A 148 4.88 13.24 5.38
N VAL A 149 4.62 11.95 5.22
CA VAL A 149 5.68 10.93 5.25
C VAL A 149 5.75 10.31 3.87
N TYR A 150 6.89 10.52 3.21
CA TYR A 150 7.09 10.08 1.83
C TYR A 150 7.34 8.56 1.76
N ARG A 151 8.25 8.06 2.60
CA ARG A 151 8.75 6.68 2.68
C ARG A 151 9.14 6.35 4.12
N SER A 152 9.27 5.07 4.44
CA SER A 152 9.82 4.60 5.72
C SER A 152 10.76 3.45 5.47
N GLU A 153 11.92 3.45 6.11
CA GLU A 153 12.92 2.39 5.95
C GLU A 153 13.32 1.84 7.32
N ARG A 154 13.49 0.52 7.43
CA ARG A 154 14.10 -0.09 8.62
C ARG A 154 15.62 -0.04 8.49
N ILE A 155 16.25 0.82 9.28
CA ILE A 155 17.71 0.86 9.39
C ILE A 155 18.15 -0.18 10.44
N PRO A 156 19.04 -1.13 10.08
CA PRO A 156 19.63 -2.04 11.05
C PRO A 156 20.37 -1.28 12.14
N ALA A 157 20.26 -1.73 13.39
CA ALA A 157 21.14 -1.21 14.43
C ALA A 157 22.58 -1.58 14.08
N LEU A 158 23.47 -0.59 14.07
CA LEU A 158 24.90 -0.84 13.98
C LEU A 158 25.31 -1.64 15.21
N SER A 159 25.84 -2.84 14.99
CA SER A 159 26.55 -3.57 16.03
C SER A 159 27.87 -2.85 16.29
N TRP A 160 27.97 -2.19 17.45
CA TRP A 160 29.22 -1.64 17.98
C TRP A 160 30.03 -2.72 18.69
#